data_AF-A0A172ZFC5-F1
#
_entry.id   AF-A0A172ZFC5-F1
#
_cell.length_a   1.000
_cell.length_b   1.000
_cell.length_c   1.000
_cell.angle_alpha   90.00
_cell.angle_beta   90.00
_cell.angle_gamma   90.00
#
_symmetry.space_group_name_H-M   'P 1'
#
loop_
_entity.id
_entity.type
_entity.pdbx_description
1 polymer ?
#
loop_
_entity_poly.entity_id
_entity_poly.type
_entity_poly.pdbx_seq_one_letter_code
_entity_poly.pdbx_strand_id
1 'polypeptide(L)'
;MPNQPERHFIEAWSLINRKYLGKGVRVKRFRRPTRCQVRNRVLLAVLMVKDIKLSELAERLSVSSRSVSAWVYEGRLPGKANLEKVCRELGYPHHILFNQQVINNSPVICQQAPSRFMKRTITRSPVRNHILTGLCMVHDLSVTDVSHWIGVHPGTFRKWLHQATLPSPAFQEKTEQFFRIPKSVLFADCVLGEEAEPEFAEIQ
;
A
#
# COMPACT_ATOMS: atom_id res chain seq x y z
N MET A 1 55.28 -14.64 20.86
CA MET A 1 54.92 -13.42 21.60
C MET A 1 53.61 -12.89 21.04
N PRO A 2 52.50 -12.85 21.79
CA PRO A 2 51.20 -12.46 21.27
C PRO A 2 51.09 -10.93 21.12
N ASN A 3 50.73 -10.46 19.91
CA ASN A 3 50.38 -9.07 19.62
C ASN A 3 49.06 -8.72 20.32
N GLN A 4 49.11 -7.95 21.40
CA GLN A 4 47.91 -7.33 21.98
C GLN A 4 47.45 -6.16 21.09
N PRO A 5 46.16 -6.06 20.71
CA PRO A 5 45.63 -4.87 20.08
C PRO A 5 45.53 -3.73 21.11
N GLU A 6 46.00 -2.55 20.73
CA GLU A 6 46.06 -1.33 21.53
C GLU A 6 44.72 -1.01 22.23
N ARG A 7 44.75 -0.94 23.56
CA ARG A 7 43.59 -0.57 24.40
C ARG A 7 43.40 0.94 24.46
N HIS A 8 43.10 1.59 23.35
CA HIS A 8 42.57 2.95 23.37
C HIS A 8 41.51 3.02 22.25
N PHE A 9 40.25 3.37 22.51
CA PHE A 9 39.77 4.72 22.23
C PHE A 9 38.37 5.00 22.82
N ILE A 10 37.85 4.19 23.75
CA ILE A 10 36.49 4.41 24.29
C ILE A 10 36.41 5.72 25.10
N GLU A 11 37.44 6.04 25.89
CA GLU A 11 37.48 7.28 26.68
C GLU A 11 37.60 8.53 25.80
N ALA A 12 38.39 8.47 24.73
CA ALA A 12 38.52 9.57 23.77
C ALA A 12 37.21 9.82 23.00
N TRP A 13 36.49 8.76 22.62
CA TRP A 13 35.14 8.89 22.05
C TRP A 13 34.12 9.45 23.03
N SER A 14 34.26 9.16 24.33
CA SER A 14 33.39 9.71 25.37
C SER A 14 33.58 11.21 25.58
N LEU A 15 34.83 11.69 25.50
CA LEU A 15 35.19 13.11 25.60
C LEU A 15 34.66 13.91 24.40
N ILE A 16 34.79 13.36 23.18
CA ILE A 16 34.24 13.97 21.95
C ILE A 16 32.70 14.04 22.02
N ASN A 17 32.06 13.01 22.56
CA ASN A 17 30.60 12.91 22.64
C ASN A 17 29.98 13.58 23.87
N ARG A 18 30.77 14.22 24.74
CA ARG A 18 30.26 14.95 25.91
C ARG A 18 29.32 16.11 25.53
N LYS A 19 29.45 16.65 24.31
CA LYS A 19 28.51 17.61 23.70
C LYS A 19 27.10 17.03 23.43
N TYR A 20 27.00 15.70 23.30
CA TYR A 20 25.79 14.96 22.93
C TYR A 20 25.23 14.11 24.09
N LEU A 21 26.01 13.85 25.14
CA LEU A 21 25.54 13.25 26.38
C LEU A 21 24.48 14.14 27.04
N GLY A 22 23.27 13.60 27.23
CA GLY A 22 22.10 14.31 27.78
C GLY A 22 21.20 14.98 26.73
N LYS A 23 21.67 15.15 25.48
CA LYS A 23 20.83 15.53 24.34
C LYS A 23 20.41 14.25 23.65
N GLY A 24 19.30 13.67 24.09
CA GLY A 24 18.75 12.43 23.54
C GLY A 24 18.94 12.41 22.02
N VAL A 25 19.65 11.39 21.52
CA VAL A 25 19.99 11.28 20.09
C VAL A 25 18.67 11.30 19.34
N ARG A 26 18.30 12.46 18.78
CA ARG A 26 17.21 12.57 17.82
C ARG A 26 17.73 11.92 16.54
N VAL A 27 17.71 10.59 16.52
CA VAL A 27 17.73 9.83 15.28
C VAL A 27 16.68 10.51 14.40
N LYS A 28 17.09 11.02 13.24
CA LYS A 28 16.14 11.60 12.27
C LYS A 28 15.05 10.54 12.11
N ARG A 29 13.85 10.82 12.63
CA ARG A 29 12.70 9.93 12.49
C ARG A 29 12.64 9.58 11.02
N PHE A 30 12.43 8.29 10.71
CA PHE A 30 12.22 7.83 9.34
C PHE A 30 11.31 8.84 8.64
N ARG A 31 11.84 9.58 7.66
CA ARG A 31 11.05 10.61 6.97
C ARG A 31 9.91 9.84 6.34
N ARG A 32 8.67 10.06 6.78
CA ARG A 32 7.52 9.57 6.02
C ARG A 32 7.68 10.16 4.62
N PRO A 33 7.74 9.32 3.58
CA PRO A 33 7.73 9.84 2.22
C PRO A 33 6.54 10.79 2.11
N THR A 34 6.76 12.00 1.59
CA THR A 34 5.65 12.92 1.35
C THR A 34 4.68 12.24 0.39
N ARG A 35 3.36 12.42 0.55
CA ARG A 35 2.32 11.69 -0.21
C ARG A 35 2.52 11.74 -1.75
N CYS A 36 3.28 12.72 -2.24
CA CYS A 36 3.69 12.90 -3.63
C CYS A 36 4.82 11.95 -4.10
N GLN A 37 5.42 11.16 -3.22
CA GLN A 37 6.56 10.28 -3.51
C GLN A 37 6.17 8.83 -3.78
N VAL A 38 4.87 8.49 -3.77
CA VAL A 38 4.40 7.13 -4.06
C VAL A 38 3.98 7.06 -5.52
N ARG A 39 4.81 6.45 -6.37
CA ARG A 39 4.51 6.21 -7.78
C ARG A 39 3.56 5.03 -7.98
N ASN A 40 3.82 3.90 -7.33
CA ASN A 40 2.95 2.73 -7.39
C ASN A 40 1.99 2.70 -6.19
N ARG A 41 0.89 3.44 -6.32
CA ARG A 41 -0.14 3.53 -5.27
C ARG A 41 -0.95 2.24 -5.10
N VAL A 42 -1.10 1.45 -6.16
CA VAL A 42 -1.84 0.18 -6.13
C VAL A 42 -1.10 -0.84 -5.29
N LEU A 43 0.21 -1.01 -5.53
CA LEU A 43 1.04 -1.89 -4.72
C LEU A 43 1.04 -1.46 -3.25
N LEU A 44 1.20 -0.17 -2.97
CA LEU A 44 1.13 0.32 -1.59
C LEU A 44 -0.24 0.08 -0.95
N ALA A 45 -1.33 0.29 -1.70
CA ALA A 45 -2.70 0.05 -1.24
C ALA A 45 -2.88 -1.39 -0.79
N VAL A 46 -2.51 -2.37 -1.63
CA VAL A 46 -2.60 -3.80 -1.29
C VAL A 46 -1.80 -4.13 -0.03
N LEU A 47 -0.55 -3.64 0.07
CA LEU A 47 0.30 -3.88 1.23
C LEU A 47 -0.26 -3.28 2.52
N MET A 48 -0.86 -2.09 2.44
CA MET A 48 -1.48 -1.44 3.59
C MET A 48 -2.71 -2.19 4.10
N VAL A 49 -3.54 -2.76 3.21
CA VAL A 49 -4.71 -3.53 3.64
C VAL A 49 -4.31 -4.89 4.20
N LYS A 50 -3.33 -5.56 3.59
CA LYS A 50 -2.79 -6.85 4.08
C LYS A 50 -1.88 -6.72 5.30
N ASP A 51 -1.63 -5.50 5.78
CA ASP A 51 -0.69 -5.16 6.86
C ASP A 51 0.74 -5.71 6.65
N ILE A 52 1.17 -5.81 5.38
CA ILE A 52 2.50 -6.31 5.02
C ILE A 52 3.48 -5.14 4.94
N LYS A 53 4.57 -5.21 5.71
CA LYS A 53 5.64 -4.19 5.67
C LYS A 53 6.53 -4.39 4.44
N LEU A 54 7.15 -3.31 3.95
CA LEU A 54 8.10 -3.42 2.83
C LEU A 54 9.30 -4.33 3.15
N SER A 55 9.78 -4.34 4.39
CA SER A 55 10.84 -5.22 4.86
C SER A 55 10.41 -6.69 4.86
N GLU A 56 9.20 -6.95 5.33
CA GLU A 56 8.62 -8.28 5.38
C GLU A 56 8.38 -8.84 3.98
N LEU A 57 7.83 -8.04 3.05
CA LEU A 57 7.70 -8.45 1.66
C LEU A 57 9.06 -8.75 1.03
N ALA A 58 10.08 -7.96 1.35
CA ALA A 58 11.43 -8.18 0.84
C ALA A 58 12.01 -9.52 1.31
N GLU A 59 11.80 -9.87 2.58
CA GLU A 59 12.17 -11.16 3.16
C GLU A 59 11.45 -12.32 2.46
N ARG A 60 10.13 -12.24 2.31
CA ARG A 60 9.31 -13.28 1.64
C ARG A 60 9.73 -13.52 0.19
N LEU A 61 10.13 -12.47 -0.53
CA LEU A 61 10.55 -12.56 -1.93
C LEU A 61 12.05 -12.87 -2.11
N SER A 62 12.81 -12.86 -1.00
CA SER A 62 14.28 -12.95 -0.99
C SER A 62 14.95 -11.86 -1.84
N VAL A 63 14.51 -10.61 -1.69
CA VAL A 63 15.07 -9.43 -2.36
C VAL A 63 15.46 -8.37 -1.34
N SER A 64 16.22 -7.36 -1.76
CA SER A 64 16.56 -6.24 -0.85
C SER A 64 15.32 -5.37 -0.56
N SER A 65 15.20 -4.84 0.67
CA SER A 65 14.15 -3.87 1.00
C SER A 65 14.23 -2.59 0.15
N ARG A 66 15.42 -2.26 -0.37
CA ARG A 66 15.61 -1.18 -1.34
C ARG A 66 14.90 -1.45 -2.66
N SER A 67 14.94 -2.69 -3.16
CA SER A 67 14.24 -3.10 -4.37
C SER A 67 12.73 -2.91 -4.22
N VAL A 68 12.15 -3.43 -3.14
CA VAL A 68 10.73 -3.26 -2.84
C VAL A 68 10.36 -1.78 -2.68
N SER A 69 11.22 -0.99 -2.02
CA SER A 69 11.01 0.45 -1.88
C SER A 69 11.02 1.17 -3.24
N ALA A 70 11.93 0.80 -4.15
CA ALA A 70 11.98 1.36 -5.50
C ALA A 70 10.72 1.00 -6.31
N TRP A 71 10.18 -0.20 -6.14
CA TRP A 71 8.93 -0.61 -6.79
C TRP A 71 7.73 0.25 -6.35
N VAL A 72 7.67 0.60 -5.07
CA VAL A 72 6.57 1.40 -4.50
C VAL A 72 6.75 2.90 -4.78
N TYR A 73 7.90 3.46 -4.43
CA TYR A 73 8.12 4.90 -4.39
C TYR A 73 8.63 5.46 -5.73
N GLU A 74 9.54 4.74 -6.39
CA GLU A 74 10.10 5.18 -7.68
C GLU A 74 9.27 4.67 -8.87
N GLY A 75 8.44 3.65 -8.67
CA GLY A 75 7.67 3.02 -9.75
C GLY A 75 8.53 2.11 -10.64
N ARG A 76 9.73 1.73 -10.17
CA ARG A 76 10.64 0.87 -10.93
C ARG A 76 10.01 -0.52 -11.10
N LEU A 77 10.01 -1.03 -12.32
CA LEU A 77 9.50 -2.38 -12.58
C LEU A 77 10.47 -3.45 -12.06
N PRO A 78 9.98 -4.51 -11.39
CA PRO A 78 10.79 -5.68 -11.08
C PRO A 78 11.24 -6.39 -12.36
N GLY A 79 12.37 -7.08 -12.31
CA GLY A 79 12.72 -8.06 -13.35
C GLY A 79 11.72 -9.24 -13.35
N LYS A 80 11.62 -9.95 -14.49
CA LYS A 80 10.61 -11.01 -14.72
C LYS A 80 10.47 -12.01 -13.56
N ALA A 81 11.58 -12.55 -13.05
CA ALA A 81 11.55 -13.51 -11.93
C ALA A 81 10.97 -12.91 -10.64
N ASN A 82 11.33 -11.66 -10.31
CA ASN A 82 10.82 -10.99 -9.12
C ASN A 82 9.36 -10.55 -9.29
N LEU A 83 8.98 -10.19 -10.51
CA LEU A 83 7.62 -9.84 -10.87
C LEU A 83 6.67 -11.04 -10.67
N GLU A 84 7.06 -12.23 -11.13
CA GLU A 84 6.29 -13.45 -10.91
C GLU A 84 6.14 -13.78 -9.43
N LYS A 85 7.24 -13.66 -8.65
CA LYS A 85 7.20 -13.89 -7.19
C LYS A 85 6.22 -12.96 -6.48
N VAL A 86 6.27 -11.64 -6.76
CA VAL A 86 5.40 -10.67 -6.08
C VAL A 86 3.94 -10.80 -6.50
N CYS A 87 3.68 -11.09 -7.78
CA CYS A 87 2.32 -11.35 -8.28
C CYS A 87 1.71 -12.59 -7.60
N ARG A 88 2.50 -13.66 -7.46
CA ARG A 88 2.07 -14.88 -6.75
C ARG A 88 1.86 -14.64 -5.26
N GLU A 89 2.79 -13.97 -4.59
CA GLU A 89 2.71 -13.68 -3.15
C GLU A 89 1.49 -12.82 -2.81
N LEU A 90 1.17 -11.83 -3.65
CA LEU A 90 0.07 -10.91 -3.40
C LEU A 90 -1.25 -11.36 -4.03
N GLY A 91 -1.26 -12.36 -4.92
CA GLY A 91 -2.46 -12.89 -5.57
C GLY A 91 -3.05 -11.96 -6.64
N TYR A 92 -2.20 -11.23 -7.37
CA TYR A 92 -2.65 -10.32 -8.42
C TYR A 92 -1.79 -10.47 -9.68
N PRO A 93 -2.38 -10.30 -10.88
CA PRO A 93 -1.62 -10.32 -12.11
C PRO A 93 -0.81 -9.03 -12.31
N HIS A 94 0.22 -9.13 -13.16
CA HIS A 94 1.16 -8.04 -13.44
C HIS A 94 0.47 -6.73 -13.84
N HIS A 95 -0.51 -6.81 -14.75
CA HIS A 95 -1.19 -5.63 -15.31
C HIS A 95 -2.05 -4.85 -14.28
N ILE A 96 -2.27 -5.44 -13.09
CA ILE A 96 -2.94 -4.79 -11.95
C ILE A 96 -1.90 -4.16 -11.03
N LEU A 97 -0.94 -4.94 -10.51
CA LEU A 97 0.03 -4.44 -9.52
C LEU A 97 1.04 -3.45 -10.10
N PHE A 98 1.46 -3.63 -11.36
CA PHE A 98 2.44 -2.77 -12.02
C PHE A 98 1.89 -2.17 -13.31
N ASN A 99 0.63 -1.74 -13.27
CA ASN A 99 0.02 -1.00 -14.36
C ASN A 99 0.83 0.26 -14.68
N GLN A 100 1.51 0.27 -15.84
CA GLN A 100 2.42 1.36 -16.20
C GLN A 100 1.70 2.70 -16.37
N GLN A 101 0.47 2.70 -16.90
CA GLN A 101 -0.32 3.93 -17.04
C GLN A 101 -0.58 4.57 -15.67
N VAL A 102 -0.95 3.76 -14.67
CA VAL A 102 -1.17 4.22 -13.30
C VAL A 102 0.14 4.70 -12.65
N ILE A 103 1.25 3.98 -12.83
CA ILE A 103 2.55 4.33 -12.25
C ILE A 103 3.12 5.63 -12.85
N ASN A 104 3.03 5.77 -14.18
CA ASN A 104 3.58 6.93 -14.88
C ASN A 104 2.80 8.20 -14.53
N ASN A 105 1.47 8.11 -14.47
CA ASN A 105 0.60 9.23 -14.14
C ASN A 105 0.54 9.51 -12.62
N SER A 106 0.76 8.47 -11.80
CA SER A 106 0.83 8.52 -10.33
C SER A 106 -0.13 9.55 -9.71
N PRO A 107 -1.45 9.40 -9.94
CA PRO A 107 -2.41 10.46 -9.70
C PRO A 107 -2.37 10.92 -8.24
N VAL A 108 -2.29 12.23 -8.04
CA VAL A 108 -2.51 12.86 -6.74
C VAL A 108 -3.96 13.33 -6.72
N ILE A 109 -4.75 12.78 -5.79
CA ILE A 109 -6.12 13.20 -5.58
C ILE A 109 -6.09 14.52 -4.82
N CYS A 110 -6.63 15.58 -5.42
CA CYS A 110 -6.94 16.80 -4.71
C CYS A 110 -8.17 16.52 -3.84
N GLN A 111 -7.97 16.47 -2.52
CA GLN A 111 -9.07 16.31 -1.58
C GLN A 111 -9.99 17.53 -1.70
N GLN A 112 -11.30 17.33 -1.85
CA GLN A 112 -12.26 18.44 -1.92
C GLN A 112 -12.40 19.13 -0.56
N ALA A 113 -12.24 18.37 0.53
CA ALA A 113 -12.23 18.84 1.91
C ALA A 113 -11.27 17.96 2.75
N PRO A 114 -10.83 18.42 3.94
CA PRO A 114 -10.02 17.60 4.83
C PRO A 114 -10.71 16.28 5.14
N SER A 115 -10.01 15.17 4.88
CA SER A 115 -10.51 13.83 5.13
C SER A 115 -9.47 13.00 5.86
N ARG A 116 -9.93 11.96 6.57
CA ARG A 116 -9.06 11.05 7.32
C ARG A 116 -9.57 9.63 7.28
N PHE A 117 -8.71 8.70 6.89
CA PHE A 117 -9.05 7.29 6.90
C PHE A 117 -9.14 6.78 8.34
N MET A 118 -10.26 6.13 8.70
CA MET A 118 -10.44 5.53 10.01
C MET A 118 -10.09 4.03 9.95
N LYS A 119 -9.02 3.62 10.65
CA LYS A 119 -8.60 2.20 10.71
C LYS A 119 -9.70 1.24 11.18
N ARG A 120 -10.65 1.73 12.00
CA ARG A 120 -11.80 0.95 12.46
C ARG A 120 -12.66 0.38 11.32
N THR A 121 -12.60 0.98 10.13
CA THR A 121 -13.27 0.48 8.93
C THR A 121 -12.77 -0.92 8.56
N ILE A 122 -11.48 -1.21 8.75
CA ILE A 122 -10.88 -2.51 8.38
C ILE A 122 -11.09 -3.56 9.47
N THR A 123 -11.14 -3.15 10.73
CA THR A 123 -11.14 -4.10 11.88
C THR A 123 -12.51 -4.69 12.20
N ARG A 124 -13.60 -4.08 11.74
CA ARG A 124 -14.97 -4.53 12.07
C ARG A 124 -15.57 -5.50 11.07
N SER A 125 -15.01 -5.58 9.87
CA SER A 125 -15.56 -6.41 8.80
C SER A 125 -14.46 -6.80 7.83
N PRO A 126 -14.47 -8.04 7.32
CA PRO A 126 -13.50 -8.46 6.33
C PRO A 126 -13.56 -7.51 5.12
N VAL A 127 -12.40 -7.14 4.62
CA VAL A 127 -12.26 -6.35 3.39
C VAL A 127 -12.05 -7.35 2.26
N ARG A 128 -12.93 -7.33 1.25
CA ARG A 128 -12.77 -8.16 0.06
C ARG A 128 -12.16 -7.38 -1.11
N ASN A 129 -12.41 -6.07 -1.20
CA ASN A 129 -11.75 -5.21 -2.18
C ASN A 129 -10.58 -4.45 -1.52
N HIS A 130 -9.39 -5.07 -1.58
CA HIS A 130 -8.16 -4.53 -1.02
C HIS A 130 -7.66 -3.31 -1.79
N ILE A 131 -7.81 -3.25 -3.11
CA ILE A 131 -7.29 -2.14 -3.91
C ILE A 131 -8.05 -0.85 -3.58
N LEU A 132 -9.38 -0.85 -3.68
CA LEU A 132 -10.20 0.34 -3.43
C LEU A 132 -10.10 0.79 -1.96
N THR A 133 -10.09 -0.17 -1.02
CA THR A 133 -9.90 0.13 0.41
C THR A 133 -8.52 0.73 0.67
N GLY A 134 -7.47 0.12 0.13
CA GLY A 134 -6.09 0.56 0.31
C GLY A 134 -5.83 1.93 -0.32
N LEU A 135 -6.47 2.26 -1.44
CA LEU A 135 -6.39 3.59 -2.04
C LEU A 135 -6.99 4.66 -1.11
N CYS A 136 -8.11 4.36 -0.44
CA CYS A 136 -8.62 5.26 0.60
C CYS A 136 -7.58 5.45 1.73
N MET A 137 -6.83 4.43 2.12
CA MET A 137 -5.76 4.56 3.12
C MET A 137 -4.57 5.39 2.62
N VAL A 138 -4.09 5.11 1.40
CA VAL A 138 -2.94 5.78 0.78
C VAL A 138 -3.20 7.28 0.64
N HIS A 139 -4.42 7.66 0.29
CA HIS A 139 -4.84 9.05 0.16
C HIS A 139 -5.41 9.66 1.46
N ASP A 140 -5.46 8.88 2.54
CA ASP A 140 -6.02 9.25 3.84
C ASP A 140 -7.45 9.81 3.75
N LEU A 141 -8.31 9.08 3.02
CA LEU A 141 -9.69 9.45 2.73
C LEU A 141 -10.64 8.60 3.55
N SER A 142 -11.64 9.23 4.17
CA SER A 142 -12.72 8.50 4.82
C SER A 142 -13.66 7.91 3.77
N VAL A 143 -14.17 6.73 4.05
CA VAL A 143 -15.15 6.03 3.21
C VAL A 143 -16.41 6.88 3.00
N THR A 144 -16.82 7.62 4.03
CA THR A 144 -17.98 8.52 3.98
C THR A 144 -17.73 9.69 3.03
N ASP A 145 -16.58 10.36 3.13
CA ASP A 145 -16.28 11.52 2.30
C ASP A 145 -16.16 11.14 0.83
N VAL A 146 -15.44 10.05 0.54
CA VAL A 146 -15.32 9.52 -0.83
C VAL A 146 -16.69 9.19 -1.40
N SER A 147 -17.56 8.54 -0.61
CA SER A 147 -18.92 8.22 -1.07
C SER A 147 -19.71 9.47 -1.42
N HIS A 148 -19.63 10.53 -0.62
CA HIS A 148 -20.30 11.80 -0.92
C HIS A 148 -19.72 12.48 -2.17
N TRP A 149 -18.40 12.50 -2.34
CA TRP A 149 -17.74 13.10 -3.50
C TRP A 149 -18.02 12.37 -4.81
N ILE A 150 -18.23 11.05 -4.76
CA ILE A 150 -18.64 10.23 -5.92
C ILE A 150 -20.17 10.28 -6.13
N GLY A 151 -20.93 10.80 -5.15
CA GLY A 151 -22.40 10.86 -5.21
C GLY A 151 -23.06 9.50 -4.97
N VAL A 152 -22.55 8.74 -4.01
CA VAL A 152 -23.01 7.40 -3.62
C VAL A 152 -23.31 7.38 -2.13
N HIS A 153 -24.35 6.65 -1.72
CA HIS A 153 -24.65 6.48 -0.31
C HIS A 153 -23.49 5.74 0.42
N PRO A 154 -23.05 6.18 1.61
CA PRO A 154 -21.92 5.55 2.32
C PRO A 154 -22.09 4.05 2.57
N GLY A 155 -23.32 3.60 2.80
CA GLY A 155 -23.64 2.17 2.97
C GLY A 155 -23.38 1.36 1.69
N THR A 156 -23.67 1.93 0.52
CA THR A 156 -23.42 1.30 -0.79
C THR A 156 -21.93 1.24 -1.08
N PHE A 157 -21.21 2.34 -0.86
CA PHE A 157 -19.76 2.37 -1.05
C PHE A 157 -19.06 1.36 -0.13
N ARG A 158 -19.52 1.20 1.12
CA ARG A 158 -19.04 0.14 2.03
C ARG A 158 -19.25 -1.27 1.49
N LYS A 159 -20.36 -1.56 0.79
CA LYS A 159 -20.58 -2.87 0.15
C LYS A 159 -19.50 -3.15 -0.90
N TRP A 160 -19.10 -2.15 -1.69
CA TRP A 160 -18.02 -2.30 -2.67
C TRP A 160 -16.68 -2.66 -2.01
N LEU A 161 -16.40 -2.09 -0.83
CA LEU A 161 -15.17 -2.37 -0.06
C LEU A 161 -15.19 -3.75 0.62
N HIS A 162 -16.28 -4.09 1.32
CA HIS A 162 -16.35 -5.26 2.20
C HIS A 162 -16.86 -6.53 1.52
N GLN A 163 -17.78 -6.38 0.57
CA GLN A 163 -18.42 -7.51 -0.11
C GLN A 163 -17.87 -7.71 -1.52
N ALA A 164 -16.94 -6.84 -1.97
CA ALA A 164 -16.44 -6.81 -3.35
C ALA A 164 -17.57 -6.79 -4.39
N THR A 165 -18.72 -6.16 -4.06
CA THR A 165 -19.82 -6.01 -5.01
C THR A 165 -19.42 -5.06 -6.13
N LEU A 166 -19.46 -5.55 -7.37
CA LEU A 166 -19.17 -4.73 -8.54
C LEU A 166 -20.24 -3.63 -8.72
N PRO A 167 -19.86 -2.34 -8.80
CA PRO A 167 -20.82 -1.26 -9.01
C PRO A 167 -21.41 -1.28 -10.43
N SER A 168 -22.50 -0.55 -10.66
CA SER A 168 -22.97 -0.31 -12.03
C SER A 168 -21.94 0.48 -12.84
N PRO A 169 -21.91 0.37 -14.18
CA PRO A 169 -20.91 1.03 -15.02
C PRO A 169 -20.78 2.53 -14.77
N ALA A 170 -21.90 3.23 -14.58
CA ALA A 170 -21.90 4.67 -14.27
C ALA A 170 -21.15 4.98 -12.96
N PHE A 171 -21.28 4.15 -11.93
CA PHE A 171 -20.55 4.33 -10.67
C PHE A 171 -19.09 3.90 -10.77
N GLN A 172 -18.78 2.89 -11.59
CA GLN A 172 -17.40 2.53 -11.88
C GLN A 172 -16.67 3.71 -12.53
N GLU A 173 -17.29 4.38 -13.50
CA GLU A 173 -16.72 5.55 -14.18
C GLU A 173 -16.51 6.74 -13.24
N LYS A 174 -17.47 7.04 -12.38
CA LYS A 174 -17.28 8.10 -11.35
C LYS A 174 -16.13 7.77 -10.40
N THR A 175 -15.99 6.50 -10.02
CA THR A 175 -14.90 6.06 -9.13
C THR A 175 -13.55 6.12 -9.85
N GLU A 176 -13.50 5.71 -11.13
CA GLU A 176 -12.34 5.85 -12.01
C GLU A 176 -11.92 7.32 -12.17
N GLN A 177 -12.86 8.23 -12.41
CA GLN A 177 -12.58 9.67 -12.50
C GLN A 177 -12.05 10.23 -11.18
N PHE A 178 -12.62 9.81 -10.05
CA PHE A 178 -12.20 10.26 -8.72
C PHE A 178 -10.78 9.83 -8.38
N PHE A 179 -10.48 8.52 -8.49
CA PHE A 179 -9.15 7.99 -8.18
C PHE A 179 -8.14 8.21 -9.32
N ARG A 180 -8.62 8.52 -10.53
CA ARG A 180 -7.83 8.57 -11.78
C ARG A 180 -7.08 7.27 -12.05
N ILE A 181 -7.72 6.16 -11.73
CA ILE A 181 -7.20 4.79 -11.91
C ILE A 181 -8.25 4.02 -12.72
N PRO A 182 -7.85 3.25 -13.74
CA PRO A 182 -8.80 2.49 -14.57
C PRO A 182 -9.72 1.60 -13.72
N LYS A 183 -11.00 1.54 -14.08
CA LYS A 183 -11.98 0.68 -13.38
C LYS A 183 -11.58 -0.80 -13.35
N SER A 184 -10.89 -1.29 -14.37
CA SER A 184 -10.33 -2.65 -14.42
C SER A 184 -9.30 -2.94 -13.32
N VAL A 185 -8.61 -1.90 -12.82
CA VAL A 185 -7.68 -2.01 -11.68
C VAL A 185 -8.42 -1.81 -10.36
N LEU A 186 -9.30 -0.80 -10.28
CA LEU A 186 -10.05 -0.47 -9.06
C LEU A 186 -10.94 -1.61 -8.56
N PHE A 187 -11.52 -2.37 -9.48
CA PHE A 187 -12.45 -3.45 -9.17
C PHE A 187 -11.89 -4.84 -9.50
N ALA A 188 -10.56 -4.98 -9.62
CA ALA A 188 -9.93 -6.26 -9.91
C ALA A 188 -10.26 -7.31 -8.84
N ASP A 189 -10.36 -6.92 -7.57
CA ASP A 189 -10.76 -7.82 -6.48
C ASP A 189 -12.18 -8.38 -6.63
N CYS A 190 -13.07 -7.68 -7.33
CA CYS A 190 -14.42 -8.15 -7.61
C CYS A 190 -14.40 -9.31 -8.63
N VAL A 191 -13.52 -9.22 -9.62
CA VAL A 191 -13.42 -10.21 -10.71
C VAL A 191 -12.57 -11.40 -10.28
N LEU A 192 -11.42 -11.16 -9.66
CA LEU A 192 -10.51 -12.21 -9.20
C LEU A 192 -11.11 -13.04 -8.05
N GLY A 193 -12.02 -12.45 -7.26
CA GLY A 193 -12.73 -13.14 -6.19
C GLY A 193 -13.80 -14.12 -6.69
N GLU A 194 -14.38 -13.88 -7.88
CA GLU A 194 -15.35 -14.79 -8.51
C GLU A 194 -14.69 -16.07 -9.04
N GLU A 195 -13.42 -16.00 -9.46
CA GLU A 195 -12.66 -17.18 -9.95
C GLU A 195 -12.18 -18.11 -8.83
N ALA A 196 -12.17 -17.63 -7.57
CA ALA A 196 -11.70 -18.39 -6.41
C ALA A 196 -12.81 -19.17 -5.68
N GLU A 197 -14.07 -19.00 -6.05
CA GLU A 197 -15.18 -19.85 -5.59
C GLU A 197 -15.95 -20.47 -6.76
N PRO A 198 -15.57 -21.71 -7.14
CA PRO A 198 -16.54 -22.71 -7.54
C PRO A 198 -16.56 -23.88 -6.54
N GLU A 199 -17.77 -24.37 -6.26
CA GLU A 199 -18.09 -25.64 -5.61
C GLU A 199 -17.75 -25.79 -4.12
N PHE A 200 -18.63 -25.35 -3.22
CA PHE A 200 -19.20 -26.21 -2.16
C PHE A 200 -20.51 -25.57 -1.66
N ALA A 201 -21.50 -25.56 -2.55
CA ALA A 201 -22.89 -25.30 -2.21
C ALA A 201 -23.77 -26.37 -2.86
N GLU A 202 -23.51 -27.63 -2.55
CA GLU A 202 -24.55 -28.66 -2.65
C GLU A 202 -24.77 -29.26 -1.26
N ILE A 203 -25.92 -28.90 -0.71
CA ILE A 203 -26.59 -29.55 0.40
C ILE A 203 -27.18 -30.85 -0.16
N GLN A 204 -26.79 -32.00 0.41
CA GLN A 204 -27.73 -33.06 0.82
C GLN A 204 -27.20 -33.71 2.10
#